data_AF-A0A2G5VBQ4-F1
#
_entry.id   AF-A0A2G5VBQ4-F1
#
_cell.length_a   1.000
_cell.length_b   1.000
_cell.length_c   1.000
_cell.angle_alpha   90.00
_cell.angle_beta   90.00
_cell.angle_gamma   90.00
#
_symmetry.space_group_name_H-M   'P 1'
#
loop_
_entity.id
_entity.type
_entity.pdbx_description
1 polymer ?
#
loop_
_entity_poly.entity_id
_entity_poly.type
_entity_poly.pdbx_seq_one_letter_code
_entity_poly.pdbx_strand_id
1 'polypeptide(L)'
;MTTTVKLNVGGTIFQTTQTTLTKFDGFFRTMFETPIPVPRDASETIFIDRDPTHFRLILNFMRDGHVNLQKYSEDVSEIQKEAEYYLLNGLVELCERIQSENQKPVEIKELKDDRDEMNAILGLKKEAFVVIYTDQEGVFDYRQAILNLISKYEKSVDFYTAPHKRGPGWNRTAFKVVKKSSPFLGTFLNLGNLESVLRNLIPS
;
A
#
# COMPACT_ATOMS: atom_id res chain seq x y z
N MET A 1 2.82 -38.45 9.88
CA MET A 1 1.36 -38.36 9.69
C MET A 1 0.94 -36.95 10.05
N THR A 2 0.12 -36.29 9.24
CA THR A 2 -0.38 -34.95 9.54
C THR A 2 -1.72 -35.06 10.27
N THR A 3 -1.83 -34.50 11.47
CA THR A 3 -3.06 -34.54 12.26
C THR A 3 -4.11 -33.63 11.61
N THR A 4 -5.31 -34.16 11.42
CA THR A 4 -6.45 -33.38 10.93
C THR A 4 -6.96 -32.49 12.06
N VAL A 5 -7.28 -31.23 11.73
CA VAL A 5 -7.80 -30.22 12.65
C VAL A 5 -9.14 -29.71 12.11
N LYS A 6 -10.14 -29.62 13.01
CA LYS A 6 -11.42 -28.97 12.74
C LYS A 6 -11.44 -27.58 13.37
N LEU A 7 -11.87 -26.60 12.59
CA LEU A 7 -12.03 -25.20 13.00
C LEU A 7 -13.49 -24.82 12.85
N ASN A 8 -14.08 -24.20 13.86
CA ASN A 8 -15.38 -23.54 13.77
C ASN A 8 -15.13 -22.02 13.74
N VAL A 9 -15.20 -21.41 12.57
CA VAL A 9 -14.99 -19.97 12.37
C VAL A 9 -16.35 -19.29 12.28
N GLY A 10 -16.75 -18.56 13.33
CA GLY A 10 -18.02 -17.83 13.35
C GLY A 10 -19.27 -18.68 13.07
N GLY A 11 -19.24 -19.98 13.39
CA GLY A 11 -20.32 -20.93 13.13
C GLY A 11 -20.12 -21.81 11.89
N THR A 12 -19.11 -21.54 11.05
CA THR A 12 -18.80 -22.35 9.86
C THR A 12 -17.66 -23.31 10.12
N ILE A 13 -17.86 -24.59 9.83
CA ILE A 13 -16.84 -25.62 10.03
C ILE A 13 -15.90 -25.70 8.84
N PHE A 14 -14.60 -25.60 9.11
CA PHE A 14 -13.50 -25.86 8.20
C PHE A 14 -12.66 -27.03 8.70
N GLN A 15 -12.05 -27.77 7.78
CA GLN A 15 -11.16 -28.88 8.10
C GLN A 15 -9.86 -28.77 7.31
N THR A 16 -8.74 -28.99 8.00
CA THR A 16 -7.40 -28.90 7.41
C THR A 16 -6.41 -29.75 8.23
N THR A 17 -5.11 -29.59 8.00
CA THR A 17 -4.07 -30.26 8.78
C THR A 17 -3.32 -29.27 9.68
N GLN A 18 -2.79 -29.76 10.81
CA GLN A 18 -1.92 -28.96 11.67
C GLN A 18 -0.73 -28.38 10.89
N THR A 19 -0.14 -29.16 9.98
CA THR A 19 0.96 -28.70 9.11
C THR A 19 0.59 -27.50 8.23
N THR A 20 -0.65 -27.43 7.75
CA THR A 20 -1.14 -26.24 7.02
C THR A 20 -1.23 -25.04 7.95
N LEU A 21 -1.77 -25.23 9.15
CA LEU A 21 -1.99 -24.16 10.13
C LEU A 21 -0.68 -23.63 10.75
N THR A 22 0.39 -24.42 10.73
CA THR A 22 1.72 -24.04 11.24
C THR A 22 2.73 -23.74 10.12
N LYS A 23 2.30 -23.67 8.85
CA LYS A 23 3.21 -23.45 7.71
C LYS A 23 3.85 -22.07 7.72
N PHE A 24 3.10 -21.07 8.15
CA PHE A 24 3.54 -19.68 8.25
C PHE A 24 3.52 -19.23 9.71
N ASP A 25 4.35 -18.26 10.03
CA ASP A 25 4.24 -17.54 11.30
C ASP A 25 2.88 -16.85 11.39
N GLY A 26 2.33 -16.77 12.60
CA GLY A 26 1.07 -16.09 12.87
C GLY A 26 0.22 -16.79 13.92
N PHE A 27 -1.06 -16.43 13.96
CA PHE A 27 -2.02 -16.82 15.00
C PHE A 27 -2.05 -18.34 15.26
N PHE A 28 -2.23 -19.14 14.21
CA PHE A 28 -2.36 -20.59 14.36
C PHE A 28 -1.05 -21.27 14.73
N ARG A 29 0.09 -20.82 14.18
CA ARG A 29 1.39 -21.35 14.57
C ARG A 29 1.65 -21.13 16.06
N THR A 30 1.43 -19.91 16.55
CA THR A 30 1.52 -19.60 17.98
C THR A 30 0.56 -20.46 18.79
N MET A 31 -0.68 -20.62 18.35
CA MET A 31 -1.67 -21.45 19.03
C MET A 31 -1.22 -22.92 19.18
N PHE A 32 -0.59 -23.51 18.15
CA PHE A 32 -0.18 -24.93 18.19
C PHE A 32 1.22 -25.18 18.76
N GLU A 33 2.11 -24.19 18.71
CA GLU A 33 3.51 -24.34 19.16
C GLU A 33 3.74 -23.80 20.58
N THR A 34 2.78 -23.04 21.15
CA THR A 34 2.86 -22.62 22.55
C THR A 34 2.42 -23.75 23.50
N PRO A 35 2.95 -23.79 24.73
CA PRO A 35 2.55 -24.78 25.73
C PRO A 35 1.16 -24.53 26.32
N ILE A 36 0.45 -23.51 25.85
CA ILE A 36 -0.90 -23.16 26.31
C ILE A 36 -1.90 -24.12 25.65
N PRO A 37 -2.70 -24.87 26.43
CA PRO A 37 -3.70 -25.75 25.86
C PRO A 37 -4.71 -24.99 24.98
N VAL A 38 -4.93 -25.46 23.76
CA VAL A 38 -5.92 -24.90 22.85
C VAL A 38 -7.32 -25.39 23.26
N PRO A 39 -8.26 -24.49 23.62
CA PRO A 39 -9.63 -24.89 23.94
C PRO A 39 -10.30 -25.60 22.77
N ARG A 40 -10.96 -26.72 23.05
CA ARG A 40 -11.75 -27.49 22.08
C ARG A 40 -13.12 -27.81 22.66
N ASP A 41 -14.10 -27.93 21.79
CA ASP A 41 -15.43 -28.41 22.17
C ASP A 41 -15.47 -29.95 22.32
N ALA A 42 -16.64 -30.49 22.68
CA ALA A 42 -16.87 -31.93 22.82
C ALA A 42 -16.64 -32.73 21.52
N SER A 43 -16.54 -32.06 20.37
CA SER A 43 -16.29 -32.65 19.05
C SER A 43 -14.83 -32.43 18.59
N GLU A 44 -13.92 -32.08 19.50
CA GLU A 44 -12.51 -31.78 19.22
C GLU A 44 -12.31 -30.63 18.21
N THR A 45 -13.26 -29.69 18.16
CA THR A 45 -13.22 -28.55 17.24
C THR A 45 -12.75 -27.29 17.95
N ILE A 46 -11.85 -26.54 17.30
CA ILE A 46 -11.34 -25.26 17.82
C ILE A 46 -12.27 -24.16 17.33
N PHE A 47 -12.81 -23.36 18.25
CA PHE A 47 -13.66 -22.21 17.90
C PHE A 47 -12.82 -20.94 17.70
N ILE A 48 -13.12 -20.23 16.62
CA ILE A 48 -12.53 -18.95 16.23
C ILE A 48 -13.67 -17.94 16.07
N ASP A 49 -13.67 -16.91 16.91
CA ASP A 49 -14.69 -15.86 16.91
C ASP A 49 -14.42 -14.81 15.82
N ARG A 50 -14.53 -15.24 14.56
CA ARG A 50 -14.29 -14.42 13.34
C ARG A 50 -15.34 -14.70 12.27
N ASP A 51 -15.48 -13.77 11.34
CA ASP A 51 -16.36 -13.94 10.17
C ASP A 51 -15.79 -15.01 9.22
N PRO A 52 -16.56 -16.06 8.86
CA PRO A 52 -16.09 -17.12 7.98
C PRO A 52 -16.01 -16.74 6.50
N THR A 53 -16.61 -15.61 6.08
CA THR A 53 -16.83 -15.23 4.68
C THR A 53 -15.55 -15.36 3.84
N HIS A 54 -14.43 -14.83 4.35
CA HIS A 54 -13.14 -14.83 3.66
C HIS A 54 -12.19 -15.94 4.11
N PHE A 55 -12.56 -16.74 5.11
CA PHE A 55 -11.66 -17.72 5.72
C PHE A 55 -11.17 -18.79 4.73
N ARG A 56 -11.95 -19.12 3.71
CA ARG A 56 -11.52 -20.01 2.62
C ARG A 56 -10.26 -19.48 1.92
N LEU A 57 -10.17 -18.17 1.69
CA LEU A 57 -9.00 -17.54 1.04
C LEU A 57 -7.80 -17.53 1.98
N ILE A 58 -8.02 -17.24 3.27
CA ILE A 58 -7.01 -17.34 4.32
C ILE A 58 -6.41 -18.76 4.37
N LEU A 59 -7.29 -19.77 4.35
CA LEU A 59 -6.88 -21.17 4.40
C LEU A 59 -6.13 -21.61 3.12
N ASN A 60 -6.54 -21.13 1.96
CA ASN A 60 -5.81 -21.39 0.71
C ASN A 60 -4.43 -20.74 0.71
N PHE A 61 -4.31 -19.51 1.21
CA PHE A 61 -2.99 -18.89 1.40
C PHE A 61 -2.11 -19.74 2.33
N MET A 62 -2.65 -20.24 3.46
CA MET A 62 -1.90 -21.14 4.36
C MET A 62 -1.48 -22.47 3.70
N ARG A 63 -2.22 -22.96 2.69
CA ARG A 63 -1.86 -24.17 1.93
C ARG A 63 -0.74 -23.90 0.93
N ASP A 64 -0.90 -22.85 0.13
CA ASP A 64 -0.13 -22.66 -1.10
C ASP A 64 0.93 -21.56 -0.98
N GLY A 65 0.78 -20.63 -0.03
CA GLY A 65 1.57 -19.42 0.10
C GLY A 65 1.16 -18.30 -0.87
N HIS A 66 0.07 -18.49 -1.61
CA HIS A 66 -0.46 -17.52 -2.55
C HIS A 66 -1.97 -17.65 -2.68
N VAL A 67 -2.63 -16.56 -3.07
CA VAL A 67 -4.05 -16.53 -3.46
C VAL A 67 -4.25 -15.46 -4.53
N ASN A 68 -5.07 -15.76 -5.55
CA ASN A 68 -5.37 -14.81 -6.63
C ASN A 68 -6.42 -13.79 -6.16
N LEU A 69 -5.96 -12.73 -5.50
CA LEU A 69 -6.79 -11.64 -4.97
C LEU A 69 -7.38 -10.72 -6.05
N GLN A 70 -6.84 -10.72 -7.28
CA GLN A 70 -7.39 -9.88 -8.36
C GLN A 70 -8.85 -10.25 -8.70
N LYS A 71 -9.22 -11.53 -8.52
CA LYS A 71 -10.61 -12.00 -8.70
C LYS A 71 -11.56 -11.54 -7.59
N TYR A 72 -11.04 -10.99 -6.51
CA TYR A 72 -11.79 -10.58 -5.31
C TYR A 72 -11.46 -9.13 -4.96
N SER A 73 -11.20 -8.28 -5.97
CA SER A 73 -10.72 -6.89 -5.78
C SER A 73 -11.61 -6.05 -4.87
N GLU A 74 -12.93 -6.28 -4.91
CA GLU A 74 -13.93 -5.60 -4.08
C GLU A 74 -13.83 -6.00 -2.59
N ASP A 75 -13.41 -7.23 -2.32
CA ASP A 75 -13.34 -7.81 -0.97
C ASP A 75 -11.95 -7.65 -0.32
N VAL A 76 -10.95 -7.13 -1.04
CA VAL A 76 -9.54 -7.11 -0.59
C VAL A 76 -9.38 -6.40 0.76
N SER A 77 -10.15 -5.35 1.03
CA SER A 77 -10.10 -4.65 2.33
C SER A 77 -10.57 -5.53 3.49
N GLU A 78 -11.58 -6.37 3.28
CA GLU A 78 -12.08 -7.30 4.29
C GLU A 78 -11.12 -8.48 4.48
N ILE A 79 -10.59 -9.01 3.37
CA ILE A 79 -9.57 -10.06 3.38
C ILE A 79 -8.31 -9.60 4.13
N GLN A 80 -7.89 -8.35 3.94
CA GLN A 80 -6.75 -7.77 4.65
C GLN A 80 -6.98 -7.76 6.17
N LYS A 81 -8.16 -7.34 6.64
CA LYS A 81 -8.48 -7.33 8.08
C LYS A 81 -8.42 -8.73 8.70
N GLU A 82 -8.88 -9.75 7.98
CA GLU A 82 -8.72 -11.13 8.43
C GLU A 82 -7.25 -11.57 8.41
N ALA A 83 -6.50 -11.24 7.36
CA ALA A 83 -5.07 -11.54 7.28
C ALA A 83 -4.27 -10.91 8.45
N GLU A 84 -4.60 -9.68 8.83
CA GLU A 84 -4.06 -9.00 10.01
C GLU A 84 -4.43 -9.72 11.31
N TYR A 85 -5.70 -10.14 11.47
CA TYR A 85 -6.13 -10.90 12.64
C TYR A 85 -5.36 -12.23 12.79
N TYR A 86 -5.19 -12.97 11.68
CA TYR A 86 -4.44 -14.23 11.67
C TYR A 86 -2.91 -14.03 11.67
N LEU A 87 -2.43 -12.78 11.65
CA LEU A 87 -1.01 -12.39 11.64
C LEU A 87 -0.24 -12.95 10.43
N LEU A 88 -0.88 -13.00 9.26
CA LEU A 88 -0.32 -13.52 8.01
C LEU A 88 0.28 -12.40 7.17
N ASN A 89 1.45 -11.89 7.56
CA ASN A 89 2.11 -10.74 6.92
C ASN A 89 2.24 -10.86 5.40
N GLY A 90 2.61 -12.04 4.89
CA GLY A 90 2.72 -12.25 3.44
C GLY A 90 1.38 -12.07 2.70
N LEU A 91 0.25 -12.34 3.35
CA LEU A 91 -1.07 -12.09 2.75
C LEU A 91 -1.48 -10.61 2.88
N VAL A 92 -1.10 -9.94 3.97
CA VAL A 92 -1.28 -8.49 4.12
C VAL A 92 -0.58 -7.75 2.98
N GLU A 93 0.70 -8.08 2.71
CA GLU A 93 1.48 -7.50 1.61
C GLU A 93 0.83 -7.74 0.23
N LEU A 94 0.25 -8.93 0.01
CA LEU A 94 -0.50 -9.21 -1.22
C LEU A 94 -1.75 -8.31 -1.34
N CYS A 95 -2.47 -8.08 -0.25
CA CYS A 95 -3.65 -7.21 -0.24
C CYS A 95 -3.29 -5.76 -0.52
N GLU A 96 -2.21 -5.25 0.10
CA GLU A 96 -1.71 -3.89 -0.12
C GLU A 96 -1.30 -3.67 -1.58
N ARG A 97 -0.63 -4.67 -2.18
CA ARG A 97 -0.23 -4.61 -3.59
C ARG A 97 -1.44 -4.48 -4.51
N ILE A 98 -2.48 -5.31 -4.35
CA ILE A 98 -3.69 -5.23 -5.18
C ILE A 98 -4.41 -3.89 -4.99
N GLN A 99 -4.45 -3.36 -3.78
CA GLN A 99 -5.03 -2.04 -3.54
C GLN A 99 -4.23 -0.92 -4.21
N SER A 100 -2.90 -1.02 -4.26
CA SER A 100 -2.05 -0.07 -4.99
C SER A 100 -2.20 -0.19 -6.51
N GLU A 101 -2.38 -1.40 -7.04
CA GLU A 101 -2.59 -1.65 -8.47
C GLU A 101 -3.97 -1.16 -8.96
N ASN A 102 -4.99 -1.23 -8.08
CA ASN A 102 -6.35 -0.77 -8.38
C ASN A 102 -6.55 0.74 -8.17
N GLN A 103 -5.55 1.47 -7.70
CA GLN A 103 -5.60 2.93 -7.71
C GLN A 103 -5.58 3.41 -9.16
N LYS A 104 -6.56 4.24 -9.53
CA LYS A 104 -6.54 4.94 -10.81
C LYS A 104 -5.19 5.64 -10.96
N PRO A 105 -4.56 5.66 -12.15
CA PRO A 105 -3.35 6.41 -12.37
C PRO A 105 -3.60 7.83 -11.87
N VAL A 106 -2.78 8.31 -10.94
CA VAL A 106 -2.93 9.68 -10.45
C VAL A 106 -2.75 10.59 -11.65
N GLU A 107 -3.78 11.37 -11.96
CA GLU A 107 -3.75 12.31 -13.07
C GLU A 107 -2.82 13.47 -12.68
N ILE A 108 -1.56 13.36 -13.05
CA ILE A 108 -0.58 14.42 -12.81
C ILE A 108 -0.75 15.46 -13.91
N LYS A 109 -1.16 16.67 -13.53
CA LYS A 109 -1.30 17.78 -14.47
C LYS A 109 0.08 18.31 -14.84
N GLU A 110 0.38 18.32 -16.13
CA GLU A 110 1.57 18.96 -16.67
C GLU A 110 1.33 20.48 -16.84
N LEU A 111 2.22 21.27 -16.27
CA LEU A 111 2.27 22.74 -16.35
C LEU A 111 3.23 23.11 -17.46
N LYS A 112 2.72 23.66 -18.57
CA LYS A 112 3.52 23.86 -19.78
C LYS A 112 4.30 25.17 -19.76
N ASP A 113 3.76 26.20 -19.12
CA ASP A 113 4.35 27.52 -19.05
C ASP A 113 4.17 28.19 -17.68
N ASP A 114 4.69 29.42 -17.52
CA ASP A 114 4.54 30.20 -16.28
C ASP A 114 3.08 30.53 -15.95
N ARG A 115 2.19 30.60 -16.95
CA ARG A 115 0.77 30.91 -16.75
C ARG A 115 0.04 29.70 -16.19
N ASP A 116 0.30 28.50 -16.71
CA ASP A 116 -0.23 27.25 -16.15
C ASP A 116 0.20 27.10 -14.70
N GLU A 117 1.48 27.36 -14.41
CA GLU A 117 2.02 27.34 -13.05
C GLU A 117 1.33 28.37 -12.15
N MET A 118 1.19 29.62 -12.59
CA MET A 118 0.45 30.64 -11.84
C MET A 118 -1.01 30.25 -11.59
N ASN A 119 -1.70 29.75 -12.59
CA ASN A 119 -3.11 29.35 -12.47
C ASN A 119 -3.28 28.18 -11.49
N ALA A 120 -2.38 27.19 -11.56
CA ALA A 120 -2.35 26.07 -10.62
C ALA A 120 -2.11 26.56 -9.18
N ILE A 121 -1.14 27.46 -8.98
CA ILE A 121 -0.81 28.06 -7.68
C ILE A 121 -1.99 28.85 -7.09
N LEU A 122 -2.67 29.66 -7.91
CA LEU A 122 -3.83 30.45 -7.48
C LEU A 122 -5.04 29.56 -7.12
N GLY A 123 -5.17 28.41 -7.77
CA GLY A 123 -6.25 27.44 -7.55
C GLY A 123 -6.02 26.45 -6.40
N LEU A 124 -4.90 26.54 -5.68
CA LEU A 124 -4.51 25.53 -4.69
C LEU A 124 -5.51 25.40 -3.54
N LYS A 125 -6.09 24.21 -3.44
CA LYS A 125 -6.92 23.84 -2.29
C LYS A 125 -6.06 23.34 -1.14
N LYS A 126 -4.99 22.59 -1.46
CA LYS A 126 -4.01 22.00 -0.54
C LYS A 126 -2.61 22.56 -0.81
N GLU A 127 -1.62 22.12 -0.03
CA GLU A 127 -0.22 22.30 -0.43
C GLU A 127 0.06 21.55 -1.73
N ALA A 128 1.02 22.03 -2.52
CA ALA A 128 1.30 21.48 -3.84
C ALA A 128 2.76 21.12 -4.03
N PHE A 129 3.01 20.07 -4.80
CA PHE A 129 4.33 19.68 -5.25
C PHE A 129 4.39 19.74 -6.77
N VAL A 130 5.33 20.51 -7.29
CA VAL A 130 5.63 20.59 -8.71
C VAL A 130 6.91 19.81 -8.97
N VAL A 131 6.79 18.70 -9.68
CA VAL A 131 7.90 17.87 -10.14
C VAL A 131 8.47 18.48 -11.42
N ILE A 132 9.71 18.97 -11.36
CA ILE A 132 10.39 19.55 -12.51
C ILE A 132 11.31 18.51 -13.11
N TYR A 133 11.05 18.12 -14.35
CA TYR A 133 11.79 17.05 -15.04
C TYR A 133 12.43 17.56 -16.34
N THR A 134 13.45 16.85 -16.77
CA THR A 134 14.10 17.07 -18.07
C THR A 134 13.74 15.90 -18.97
N ASP A 135 13.13 16.19 -20.13
CA ASP A 135 12.89 15.18 -21.15
C ASP A 135 14.20 14.90 -21.90
N GLN A 136 14.95 13.92 -21.41
CA GLN A 136 16.07 13.33 -22.13
C GLN A 136 15.72 11.85 -22.27
N GLU A 137 15.50 11.40 -23.51
CA GLU A 137 15.27 9.99 -23.82
C GLU A 137 16.33 9.12 -23.12
N GLY A 138 15.87 8.20 -22.26
CA GLY A 138 16.70 7.10 -21.75
C GLY A 138 17.32 7.25 -20.35
N VAL A 139 16.99 8.25 -19.54
CA VAL A 139 17.62 8.42 -18.21
C VAL A 139 16.64 8.19 -17.06
N PHE A 140 16.62 6.93 -16.60
CA PHE A 140 16.12 6.42 -15.31
C PHE A 140 14.60 6.45 -15.03
N ASP A 141 14.10 5.31 -14.52
CA ASP A 141 12.71 5.07 -14.08
C ASP A 141 12.38 5.79 -12.76
N TYR A 142 12.49 7.12 -12.74
CA TYR A 142 11.98 7.95 -11.64
C TYR A 142 10.46 7.99 -11.61
N ARG A 143 9.83 7.61 -12.72
CA ARG A 143 8.37 7.58 -12.85
C ARG A 143 7.78 6.71 -11.76
N GLN A 144 8.30 5.49 -11.55
CA GLN A 144 7.76 4.62 -10.51
C GLN A 144 8.00 5.16 -9.10
N ALA A 145 9.20 5.70 -8.81
CA ALA A 145 9.51 6.29 -7.51
C ALA A 145 8.60 7.51 -7.20
N ILE A 146 8.33 8.35 -8.20
CA ILE A 146 7.42 9.48 -8.12
C ILE A 146 5.98 8.98 -7.90
N LEU A 147 5.52 8.00 -8.67
CA LEU A 147 4.17 7.43 -8.51
C LEU A 147 3.94 6.84 -7.11
N ASN A 148 4.91 6.10 -6.57
CA ASN A 148 4.83 5.55 -5.21
C ASN A 148 4.73 6.64 -4.13
N LEU A 149 5.40 7.75 -4.37
CA LEU A 149 5.42 8.88 -3.45
C LEU A 149 4.15 9.71 -3.58
N ILE A 150 3.63 9.86 -4.79
CA ILE A 150 2.31 10.47 -5.05
C ILE A 150 1.22 9.66 -4.37
N SER A 151 1.15 8.34 -4.56
CA SER A 151 0.11 7.50 -3.95
C SER A 151 0.10 7.58 -2.42
N LYS A 152 1.28 7.77 -1.80
CA LYS A 152 1.41 7.98 -0.35
C LYS A 152 0.85 9.31 0.15
N TYR A 153 0.90 10.37 -0.66
CA TYR A 153 0.60 11.74 -0.21
C TYR A 153 -0.53 12.44 -1.00
N GLU A 154 -1.11 11.83 -2.03
CA GLU A 154 -2.15 12.42 -2.91
C GLU A 154 -3.39 12.93 -2.16
N LYS A 155 -3.70 12.32 -1.01
CA LYS A 155 -4.82 12.76 -0.17
C LYS A 155 -4.52 14.08 0.54
N SER A 156 -3.26 14.40 0.78
CA SER A 156 -2.81 15.56 1.56
C SER A 156 -2.25 16.68 0.68
N VAL A 157 -1.77 16.37 -0.52
CA VAL A 157 -1.01 17.27 -1.39
C VAL A 157 -1.44 17.14 -2.85
N ASP A 158 -1.50 18.26 -3.56
CA ASP A 158 -1.74 18.31 -5.01
C ASP A 158 -0.41 18.12 -5.78
N PHE A 159 -0.39 17.26 -6.81
CA PHE A 159 0.81 16.99 -7.61
C PHE A 159 0.70 17.54 -9.03
N TYR A 160 1.79 18.16 -9.48
CA TYR A 160 1.96 18.72 -10.83
C TYR A 160 3.31 18.30 -11.38
N THR A 161 3.43 18.25 -12.71
CA THR A 161 4.72 18.14 -13.39
C THR A 161 4.99 19.40 -14.21
N ALA A 162 6.24 19.74 -14.44
CA ALA A 162 6.61 20.84 -15.33
C ALA A 162 7.93 20.48 -16.06
N PRO A 163 8.06 20.80 -17.36
CA PRO A 163 9.34 20.66 -18.04
C PRO A 163 10.34 21.67 -17.49
N HIS A 164 11.60 21.28 -17.45
CA HIS A 164 12.66 22.15 -16.98
C HIS A 164 12.89 23.33 -17.95
N LYS A 165 12.78 24.56 -17.43
CA LYS A 165 12.85 25.80 -18.23
C LYS A 165 14.27 26.31 -18.52
N ARG A 166 15.31 25.85 -17.80
CA ARG A 166 16.70 26.27 -18.10
C ARG A 166 17.28 25.32 -19.14
N GLY A 167 17.85 25.91 -20.19
CA GLY A 167 18.32 25.22 -21.40
C GLY A 167 19.38 24.12 -21.18
N PRO A 168 20.01 23.64 -22.27
CA PRO A 168 20.83 22.43 -22.27
C PRO A 168 21.91 22.44 -21.17
N GLY A 169 22.03 21.34 -20.41
CA GLY A 169 23.06 21.14 -19.37
C GLY A 169 22.52 20.80 -17.97
N TRP A 170 21.21 20.90 -17.75
CA TRP A 170 20.57 20.36 -16.54
C TRP A 170 20.05 18.95 -16.84
N ASN A 171 20.68 17.95 -16.21
CA ASN A 171 20.34 16.52 -16.39
C ASN A 171 19.82 15.91 -15.08
N ARG A 172 19.04 16.66 -14.29
CA ARG A 172 18.57 16.21 -12.97
C ARG A 172 17.09 16.51 -12.79
N THR A 173 16.33 15.51 -12.33
CA THR A 173 14.98 15.70 -11.79
C THR A 173 15.08 16.52 -10.51
N ALA A 174 14.29 17.58 -10.42
CA ALA A 174 14.19 18.44 -9.26
C ALA A 174 12.73 18.59 -8.83
N PHE A 175 12.49 18.98 -7.59
CA PHE A 175 11.14 19.21 -7.08
C PHE A 175 11.07 20.62 -6.52
N LYS A 176 9.93 21.27 -6.75
CA LYS A 176 9.55 22.55 -6.15
C LYS A 176 8.35 22.31 -5.26
N VAL A 177 8.49 22.65 -3.99
CA VAL A 177 7.38 22.66 -3.03
C VAL A 177 6.70 24.01 -3.09
N VAL A 178 5.37 24.01 -3.21
CA VAL A 178 4.54 25.21 -3.13
C VAL A 178 3.65 25.11 -1.91
N LYS A 179 3.93 25.97 -0.92
CA LYS A 179 3.07 26.11 0.25
C LYS A 179 1.90 27.02 -0.08
N LYS A 180 0.68 26.61 0.27
CA LYS A 180 -0.51 27.47 0.13
C LYS A 180 -0.36 28.79 0.90
N SER A 181 0.27 28.73 2.08
CA SER A 181 0.54 29.92 2.90
C SER A 181 1.67 30.81 2.36
N SER A 182 2.50 30.31 1.44
CA SER A 182 3.66 31.02 0.91
C SER A 182 3.99 30.53 -0.51
N PRO A 183 3.12 30.81 -1.50
CA PRO A 183 3.16 30.19 -2.82
C PRO A 183 4.41 30.54 -3.65
N PHE A 184 5.12 31.62 -3.27
CA PHE A 184 6.27 32.14 -4.00
C PHE A 184 7.62 31.65 -3.46
N LEU A 185 7.66 30.95 -2.32
CA LEU A 185 8.90 30.45 -1.72
C LEU A 185 9.06 28.95 -2.02
N GLY A 186 9.57 28.65 -3.21
CA GLY A 186 9.86 27.28 -3.64
C GLY A 186 11.29 26.85 -3.28
N THR A 187 11.45 25.72 -2.60
CA THR A 187 12.76 25.09 -2.39
C THR A 187 13.00 24.03 -3.46
N PHE A 188 14.09 24.16 -4.23
CA PHE A 188 14.54 23.14 -5.16
C PHE A 188 15.27 22.02 -4.42
N LEU A 189 14.82 20.78 -4.62
CA LEU A 189 15.34 19.62 -3.90
C LEU A 189 15.68 18.48 -4.86
N ASN A 190 16.68 17.68 -4.46
CA ASN A 190 17.05 16.44 -5.12
C ASN A 190 16.18 15.28 -4.57
N LEU A 191 15.88 14.29 -5.42
CA LEU A 191 15.13 13.07 -5.11
C LEU A 191 15.55 12.37 -3.82
N GLY A 192 16.87 12.30 -3.54
CA GLY A 192 17.38 11.64 -2.34
C GLY A 192 16.84 12.22 -1.02
N ASN A 193 16.33 13.46 -1.03
CA ASN A 193 15.77 14.14 0.13
C ASN A 193 14.24 14.29 0.08
N LEU A 194 13.59 13.80 -0.98
CA LEU A 194 12.18 14.09 -1.26
C LEU A 194 11.24 13.52 -0.19
N GLU A 195 11.47 12.27 0.24
CA GLU A 195 10.63 11.67 1.29
C GLU A 195 10.78 12.39 2.64
N SER A 196 12.00 12.76 3.01
CA SER A 196 12.28 13.54 4.23
C SER A 196 11.59 14.91 4.19
N VAL A 197 11.60 15.55 3.03
CA VAL A 197 10.95 16.85 2.83
C VAL A 197 9.43 16.73 2.96
N LEU A 198 8.80 15.72 2.36
CA LEU A 198 7.34 15.50 2.47
C LEU A 198 6.90 15.26 3.90
N ARG A 199 7.66 14.45 4.65
CA ARG A 199 7.39 14.19 6.07
C ARG A 199 7.42 15.47 6.91
N ASN A 200 8.29 16.43 6.57
CA ASN A 200 8.41 17.69 7.30
C ASN A 200 7.39 18.76 6.87
N LEU A 201 6.79 18.62 5.69
CA LEU A 201 5.85 19.59 5.12
C LEU A 201 4.41 19.31 5.48
N ILE A 202 4.05 18.03 5.57
CA ILE A 202 2.70 17.60 5.93
C ILE A 202 2.71 17.35 7.45
N PRO A 203 2.19 18.27 8.28
CA PRO A 203 2.02 17.99 9.69
C PRO A 203 1.07 16.79 9.85
N SER A 204 1.44 15.90 10.78
CA SER A 204 0.68 14.70 11.17
C SER A 204 -0.76 15.00 11.54
#